data_AF-A0A660HNF5-F1
#
_entry.id   AF-A0A660HNF5-F1
#
_cell.length_a   1.000
_cell.length_b   1.000
_cell.length_c   1.000
_cell.angle_alpha   90.00
_cell.angle_beta   90.00
_cell.angle_gamma   90.00
#
_symmetry.space_group_name_H-M   'P 1'
#
loop_
_entity.id
_entity.type
_entity.pdbx_description
1 polymer ?
#
loop_
_entity_poly.entity_id
_entity_poly.type
_entity_poly.pdbx_seq_one_letter_code
_entity_poly.pdbx_strand_id
1 'polypeptide(L)'
;MIPIIHVSRAFPILFFLAMLSVFFNSPDVASALTEVEVNPVNTPQGAVVLIVDGLSAPFIYPELTPYALDGTPLEKAELENLPEISKESARLLEFRAPQTFTEGGHSVLVTGNPGADSELVSFKDATVFDILHREGYLCIGVMEKGDSWSICDEQDVILRDENNSIKNMKIVLEQPERSNSAPDLPEGLLRVMEEAADRAPGYIVSKETRDKYSGYNRWGIDTACEIIEYMSINSPEQKYLLTVNVGAIDSSGHYRDNYGYIDCIECLDSELPRLYKLCKKNNLAFVLTSDHGMSFSKADSKGGHQSEKFSVTDEAQLVPLIIHAQDVETGILTEEYGQDDFAPTLLGILDIPDKPRFAEGNQILLTDHVNLKVELPEKGSAELQKDGNVIATLKNDNEFVFLGLEPGSTCTVRAALDSGKSLEEQEKKLTLKTDAVIEFTERGLKSDKKGVRDRESDANTIKDSTSSASFAKGKSGTSDSGLTPLIGYFVIGLVNLVGLVFIAKILKKSQNTEEEEK
;
A
#
# COMPACT_ATOMS: atom_id res chain seq x y z
N MET A 1 69.73 -28.96 -13.15
CA MET A 1 68.40 -29.48 -13.53
C MET A 1 67.38 -28.59 -12.83
N ILE A 2 66.77 -27.66 -13.55
CA ILE A 2 65.67 -26.79 -13.09
C ILE A 2 64.61 -26.87 -14.20
N PRO A 3 63.32 -27.15 -13.89
CA PRO A 3 62.33 -27.45 -14.92
C PRO A 3 61.79 -26.15 -15.55
N ILE A 4 61.59 -26.24 -16.86
CA ILE A 4 60.93 -25.22 -17.68
C ILE A 4 59.42 -25.41 -17.49
N ILE A 5 58.75 -24.37 -16.96
CA ILE A 5 57.29 -24.34 -16.84
C ILE A 5 56.72 -23.88 -18.18
N HIS A 6 55.98 -24.76 -18.84
CA HIS A 6 55.20 -24.43 -20.03
C HIS A 6 54.02 -23.54 -19.62
N VAL A 7 54.07 -22.27 -20.01
CA VAL A 7 52.91 -21.37 -19.90
C VAL A 7 51.87 -21.81 -20.93
N SER A 8 50.78 -22.36 -20.42
CA SER A 8 49.63 -22.82 -21.20
C SER A 8 49.00 -21.66 -21.99
N ARG A 9 48.86 -21.83 -23.31
CA ARG A 9 48.13 -20.92 -24.21
C ARG A 9 46.63 -20.79 -23.89
N ALA A 10 46.11 -21.53 -22.90
CA ALA A 10 44.71 -21.47 -22.49
C ALA A 10 44.38 -20.26 -21.60
N PHE A 11 45.37 -19.66 -20.93
CA PHE A 11 45.15 -18.54 -20.00
C PHE A 11 44.57 -17.28 -20.66
N PRO A 12 45.08 -16.80 -21.82
CA PRO A 12 44.49 -15.63 -22.48
C PRO A 12 43.09 -15.89 -23.04
N ILE A 13 42.76 -17.14 -23.40
CA ILE A 13 41.43 -17.51 -23.92
C ILE A 13 40.40 -17.54 -22.79
N LEU A 14 40.76 -18.08 -21.62
CA LEU A 14 39.90 -18.06 -20.44
C LEU A 14 39.63 -16.63 -19.95
N PHE A 15 40.64 -15.77 -19.98
CA PHE A 15 40.49 -14.36 -19.59
C PHE A 15 39.59 -13.58 -20.57
N PHE A 16 39.70 -13.87 -21.86
CA PHE A 16 38.84 -13.27 -22.88
C PHE A 16 37.39 -13.75 -22.78
N LEU A 17 37.17 -15.04 -22.49
CA LEU A 17 35.83 -15.61 -22.22
C LEU A 17 35.23 -15.06 -20.92
N ALA A 18 36.03 -14.87 -19.88
CA ALA A 18 35.59 -14.26 -18.62
C ALA A 18 35.19 -12.78 -18.82
N MET A 19 35.97 -12.02 -19.58
CA MET A 19 35.59 -10.66 -19.98
C MET A 19 34.31 -10.65 -20.84
N LEU A 20 34.17 -11.59 -21.78
CA LEU A 20 32.95 -11.70 -22.61
C LEU A 20 31.72 -12.04 -21.77
N SER A 21 31.85 -12.88 -20.73
CA SER A 21 30.75 -13.15 -19.79
C SER A 21 30.38 -11.94 -18.92
N VAL A 22 31.30 -11.00 -18.68
CA VAL A 22 30.97 -9.72 -18.02
C VAL A 22 30.20 -8.78 -18.96
N PHE A 23 30.41 -8.87 -20.28
CA PHE A 23 29.65 -8.10 -21.28
C PHE A 23 28.30 -8.71 -21.68
N PHE A 24 28.09 -10.02 -21.47
CA PHE A 24 26.80 -10.68 -21.72
C PHE A 24 25.92 -10.79 -20.46
N ASN A 25 26.46 -10.51 -19.27
CA ASN A 25 25.69 -10.23 -18.07
C ASN A 25 25.55 -8.71 -17.90
N SER A 26 25.12 -8.03 -18.96
CA SER A 26 24.48 -6.73 -18.77
C SER A 26 23.33 -6.98 -17.78
N PRO A 27 23.19 -6.18 -16.71
CA PRO A 27 21.91 -6.15 -16.00
C PRO A 27 20.82 -5.94 -17.05
N ASP A 28 19.65 -6.55 -16.86
CA ASP A 28 18.47 -6.23 -17.65
C ASP A 28 18.47 -4.72 -17.87
N VAL A 29 18.44 -4.32 -19.15
CA VAL A 29 18.40 -2.92 -19.53
C VAL A 29 17.26 -2.34 -18.71
N ALA A 30 17.57 -1.46 -17.76
CA ALA A 30 16.57 -0.71 -17.03
C ALA A 30 15.55 -0.26 -18.06
N SER A 31 14.31 -0.75 -17.94
CA SER A 31 13.19 -0.26 -18.73
C SER A 31 13.26 1.25 -18.55
N ALA A 32 13.62 1.97 -19.61
CA ALA A 32 13.65 3.40 -19.51
C ALA A 32 12.17 3.79 -19.52
N LEU A 33 11.73 4.53 -18.52
CA LEU A 33 10.39 5.09 -18.55
C LEU A 33 10.50 6.39 -19.34
N THR A 34 9.82 6.48 -20.47
CA THR A 34 9.76 7.74 -21.23
C THR A 34 8.50 8.50 -20.83
N GLU A 35 8.68 9.63 -20.14
CA GLU A 35 7.59 10.45 -19.60
C GLU A 35 7.45 11.77 -20.38
N VAL A 36 6.22 12.30 -20.45
CA VAL A 36 5.95 13.65 -20.95
C VAL A 36 4.81 14.30 -20.18
N GLU A 37 5.05 15.53 -19.73
CA GLU A 37 3.99 16.42 -19.27
C GLU A 37 3.24 16.99 -20.47
N VAL A 38 1.98 16.59 -20.62
CA VAL A 38 1.07 17.19 -21.61
C VAL A 38 0.60 18.55 -21.10
N ASN A 39 0.26 18.61 -19.82
CA ASN A 39 0.10 19.85 -19.08
C ASN A 39 0.94 19.76 -17.80
N PRO A 40 1.35 20.91 -17.22
CA PRO A 40 2.11 20.93 -15.99
C PRO A 40 1.36 20.23 -14.84
N VAL A 41 2.08 19.42 -14.07
CA VAL A 41 1.61 18.78 -12.82
C VAL A 41 2.59 19.13 -11.70
N ASN A 42 2.09 19.25 -10.47
CA ASN A 42 2.90 19.48 -9.26
C ASN A 42 2.95 18.20 -8.43
N THR A 43 3.57 17.17 -8.99
CA THR A 43 3.78 15.88 -8.33
C THR A 43 4.51 16.07 -6.99
N PRO A 44 3.95 15.56 -5.87
CA PRO A 44 4.66 15.52 -4.60
C PRO A 44 5.96 14.72 -4.71
N GLN A 45 6.99 15.10 -3.95
CA GLN A 45 8.25 14.34 -3.86
C GLN A 45 8.09 13.03 -3.07
N GLY A 46 6.91 12.74 -2.56
CA GLY A 46 6.67 11.66 -1.63
C GLY A 46 5.39 11.87 -0.86
N ALA A 47 5.13 10.94 0.06
CA ALA A 47 3.97 11.00 0.93
C ALA A 47 4.35 10.65 2.37
N VAL A 48 3.66 11.28 3.31
CA VAL A 48 3.61 10.88 4.71
C VAL A 48 2.20 10.37 4.97
N VAL A 49 2.07 9.07 5.21
CA VAL A 49 0.80 8.42 5.53
C VAL A 49 0.76 8.15 7.02
N LEU A 50 0.03 9.00 7.75
CA LEU A 50 -0.24 8.84 9.16
C LEU A 50 -1.50 7.98 9.34
N ILE A 51 -1.30 6.73 9.74
CA ILE A 51 -2.34 5.78 10.12
C ILE A 51 -2.51 5.84 11.64
N VAL A 52 -3.68 6.25 12.10
CA VAL A 52 -3.97 6.40 13.52
C VAL A 52 -4.83 5.23 13.98
N ASP A 53 -4.22 4.20 14.58
CA ASP A 53 -4.88 2.93 14.94
C ASP A 53 -6.16 3.17 15.75
N GLY A 54 -7.29 2.66 15.24
CA GLY A 54 -8.59 2.74 15.88
C GLY A 54 -9.25 4.13 15.84
N LEU A 55 -8.77 5.09 15.05
CA LEU A 55 -9.38 6.41 14.93
C LEU A 55 -10.67 6.39 14.09
N SER A 56 -11.74 6.91 14.68
CA SER A 56 -13.08 6.93 14.09
C SER A 56 -13.44 8.34 13.60
N ALA A 57 -13.89 8.45 12.34
CA ALA A 57 -14.29 9.72 11.73
C ALA A 57 -15.41 10.45 12.51
N PRO A 58 -16.47 9.77 13.00
CA PRO A 58 -17.51 10.37 13.83
C PRO A 58 -17.02 11.20 15.03
N PHE A 59 -15.86 10.84 15.61
CA PHE A 59 -15.30 11.53 16.77
C PHE A 59 -14.53 12.81 16.43
N ILE A 60 -14.13 13.00 15.16
CA ILE A 60 -13.31 14.13 14.74
C ILE A 60 -13.94 15.01 13.66
N TYR A 61 -14.91 14.50 12.91
CA TYR A 61 -15.59 15.27 11.88
C TYR A 61 -16.78 16.02 12.46
N PRO A 62 -16.90 17.35 12.24
CA PRO A 62 -18.00 18.13 12.77
C PRO A 62 -19.37 17.70 12.21
N GLU A 63 -19.42 17.14 11.00
CA GLU A 63 -20.63 16.73 10.29
C GLU A 63 -21.31 15.48 10.90
N LEU A 64 -20.54 14.62 11.56
CA LEU A 64 -21.01 13.32 12.04
C LEU A 64 -21.46 13.41 13.51
N THR A 65 -21.98 12.35 14.11
CA THR A 65 -22.18 12.29 15.57
C THR A 65 -21.92 10.84 15.98
N PRO A 66 -21.01 10.58 16.94
CA PRO A 66 -20.77 9.23 17.38
C PRO A 66 -21.91 8.76 18.31
N TYR A 67 -22.29 7.50 18.19
CA TYR A 67 -23.29 6.86 19.04
C TYR A 67 -22.73 5.58 19.68
N ALA A 68 -23.16 5.30 20.91
CA ALA A 68 -22.99 3.99 21.50
C ALA A 68 -23.99 2.99 20.93
N LEU A 69 -23.74 1.69 21.14
CA LEU A 69 -24.64 0.60 20.71
C LEU A 69 -26.06 0.70 21.30
N ASP A 70 -26.24 1.37 22.43
CA ASP A 70 -27.56 1.61 23.03
C ASP A 70 -28.29 2.85 22.44
N GLY A 71 -27.69 3.51 21.45
CA GLY A 71 -28.20 4.69 20.78
C GLY A 71 -27.89 6.01 21.49
N THR A 72 -27.15 5.98 22.61
CA THR A 72 -26.76 7.19 23.32
C THR A 72 -25.72 7.96 22.51
N PRO A 73 -25.90 9.27 22.24
CA PRO A 73 -24.86 10.10 21.64
C PRO A 73 -23.61 10.14 22.53
N LEU A 74 -22.44 10.04 21.92
CA LEU A 74 -21.15 10.15 22.60
C LEU A 74 -20.58 11.56 22.43
N GLU A 75 -19.74 11.96 23.38
CA GLU A 75 -18.95 13.18 23.25
C GLU A 75 -17.95 13.04 22.10
N LYS A 76 -17.63 14.16 21.47
CA LYS A 76 -16.57 14.26 20.44
C LYS A 76 -15.32 14.85 21.05
N ALA A 77 -14.20 14.66 20.37
CA ALA A 77 -12.98 15.37 20.70
C ALA A 77 -13.10 16.88 20.41
N GLU A 78 -12.55 17.69 21.31
CA GLU A 78 -12.38 19.12 21.09
C GLU A 78 -11.08 19.37 20.33
N LEU A 79 -11.21 19.69 19.04
CA LEU A 79 -10.07 19.81 18.12
C LEU A 79 -9.80 21.27 17.76
N GLU A 80 -8.53 21.67 17.78
CA GLU A 80 -8.10 23.00 17.36
C GLU A 80 -7.35 22.95 16.03
N ASN A 81 -6.58 21.89 15.77
CA ASN A 81 -5.62 21.85 14.67
C ASN A 81 -6.15 21.12 13.43
N LEU A 82 -6.79 19.96 13.60
CA LEU A 82 -7.42 19.21 12.52
C LEU A 82 -8.44 20.03 11.71
N PRO A 83 -9.28 20.88 12.32
CA PRO A 83 -10.15 21.78 11.57
C PRO A 83 -9.38 22.75 10.68
N GLU A 84 -8.24 23.28 11.13
CA GLU A 84 -7.40 24.17 10.33
C GLU A 84 -6.70 23.42 9.19
N ILE A 85 -6.17 22.22 9.45
CA ILE A 85 -5.62 21.33 8.42
C ILE A 85 -6.68 21.02 7.36
N SER A 86 -7.91 20.73 7.78
CA SER A 86 -9.02 20.37 6.89
C SER A 86 -9.44 21.51 5.94
N LYS A 87 -9.21 22.78 6.28
CA LYS A 87 -9.53 23.92 5.39
C LYS A 87 -8.68 23.94 4.12
N GLU A 88 -7.51 23.33 4.18
CA GLU A 88 -6.55 23.27 3.08
C GLU A 88 -6.42 21.85 2.51
N SER A 89 -7.33 20.94 2.85
CA SER A 89 -7.24 19.52 2.49
C SER A 89 -8.51 19.04 1.78
N ALA A 90 -8.39 17.94 1.04
CA ALA A 90 -9.54 17.09 0.74
C ALA A 90 -9.90 16.27 1.98
N ARG A 91 -11.19 16.18 2.30
CA ARG A 91 -11.69 15.35 3.40
C ARG A 91 -12.87 14.52 2.91
N LEU A 92 -12.77 13.21 3.06
CA LEU A 92 -13.85 12.31 2.69
C LEU A 92 -14.72 12.06 3.91
N LEU A 93 -16.02 12.32 3.77
CA LEU A 93 -16.99 12.17 4.85
C LEU A 93 -17.37 10.71 5.08
N GLU A 94 -17.57 9.95 4.00
CA GLU A 94 -17.98 8.53 4.02
C GLU A 94 -16.85 7.67 3.43
N PHE A 95 -15.87 7.32 4.28
CA PHE A 95 -14.76 6.44 3.92
C PHE A 95 -14.72 5.25 4.88
N ARG A 96 -14.95 4.04 4.36
CA ARG A 96 -15.30 2.86 5.18
C ARG A 96 -14.23 1.77 5.16
N ALA A 97 -13.77 1.37 6.34
CA ALA A 97 -12.92 0.20 6.52
C ALA A 97 -13.76 -1.10 6.39
N PRO A 98 -13.49 -1.97 5.40
CA PRO A 98 -14.20 -3.23 5.24
C PRO A 98 -13.77 -4.27 6.29
N GLN A 99 -12.58 -4.10 6.86
CA GLN A 99 -12.04 -4.94 7.93
C GLN A 99 -11.78 -4.09 9.17
N THR A 100 -12.39 -4.46 10.28
CA THR A 100 -12.35 -3.68 11.54
C THR A 100 -11.40 -4.29 12.56
N PHE A 101 -10.21 -4.71 12.11
CA PHE A 101 -9.10 -5.14 12.96
C PHE A 101 -7.77 -4.76 12.31
N THR A 102 -6.75 -4.51 13.12
CA THR A 102 -5.51 -3.83 12.72
C THR A 102 -4.83 -4.44 11.49
N GLU A 103 -4.53 -5.74 11.51
CA GLU A 103 -3.84 -6.41 10.39
C GLU A 103 -4.63 -6.32 9.08
N GLY A 104 -5.94 -6.51 9.14
CA GLY A 104 -6.83 -6.44 7.98
C GLY A 104 -6.90 -5.03 7.41
N GLY A 105 -7.11 -4.02 8.25
CA GLY A 105 -7.18 -2.62 7.81
C GLY A 105 -5.88 -2.14 7.15
N HIS A 106 -4.71 -2.48 7.71
CA HIS A 106 -3.42 -2.18 7.08
C HIS A 106 -3.24 -2.92 5.74
N SER A 107 -3.64 -4.19 5.67
CA SER A 107 -3.57 -4.98 4.44
C SER A 107 -4.45 -4.38 3.33
N VAL A 108 -5.67 -3.94 3.67
CA VAL A 108 -6.58 -3.28 2.72
C VAL A 108 -5.97 -1.97 2.22
N LEU A 109 -5.46 -1.11 3.12
CA LEU A 109 -4.84 0.17 2.76
C LEU A 109 -3.72 -0.01 1.73
N VAL A 110 -2.79 -0.94 1.95
CA VAL A 110 -1.60 -1.03 1.09
C VAL A 110 -1.86 -1.82 -0.19
N THR A 111 -2.88 -2.68 -0.24
CA THR A 111 -3.16 -3.52 -1.42
C THR A 111 -4.30 -2.99 -2.28
N GLY A 112 -5.17 -2.14 -1.72
CA GLY A 112 -6.42 -1.73 -2.35
C GLY A 112 -7.39 -2.89 -2.56
N ASN A 113 -7.26 -4.00 -1.82
CA ASN A 113 -8.18 -5.13 -1.87
C ASN A 113 -8.96 -5.25 -0.55
N PRO A 114 -10.30 -5.22 -0.57
CA PRO A 114 -11.11 -5.19 0.66
C PRO A 114 -11.02 -6.47 1.49
N GLY A 115 -10.62 -7.59 0.88
CA GLY A 115 -10.44 -8.89 1.52
C GLY A 115 -8.98 -9.24 1.83
N ALA A 116 -8.05 -8.29 1.72
CA ALA A 116 -6.63 -8.56 1.94
C ALA A 116 -6.31 -8.95 3.38
N ASP A 117 -5.39 -9.90 3.51
CA ASP A 117 -4.75 -10.29 4.76
C ASP A 117 -3.22 -10.25 4.58
N SER A 118 -2.47 -10.61 5.63
CA SER A 118 -1.01 -10.61 5.56
C SER A 118 -0.44 -11.55 4.50
N GLU A 119 -1.14 -12.63 4.13
CA GLU A 119 -0.70 -13.53 3.05
C GLU A 119 -0.79 -12.83 1.70
N LEU A 120 -1.91 -12.14 1.41
CA LEU A 120 -2.07 -11.41 0.15
C LEU A 120 -1.02 -10.30 0.00
N VAL A 121 -0.68 -9.60 1.09
CA VAL A 121 0.38 -8.57 1.11
C VAL A 121 1.72 -9.15 0.62
N SER A 122 2.04 -10.40 0.95
CA SER A 122 3.31 -11.03 0.58
C SER A 122 3.42 -11.43 -0.90
N PHE A 123 2.35 -11.28 -1.69
CA PHE A 123 2.40 -11.62 -3.10
C PHE A 123 3.08 -10.52 -3.91
N LYS A 124 3.84 -10.93 -4.92
CA LYS A 124 4.52 -10.00 -5.82
C LYS A 124 3.53 -9.03 -6.49
N ASP A 125 3.91 -7.75 -6.49
CA ASP A 125 3.17 -6.65 -7.09
C ASP A 125 1.79 -6.43 -6.43
N ALA A 126 1.59 -6.90 -5.20
CA ALA A 126 0.32 -6.86 -4.49
C ALA A 126 0.11 -5.58 -3.68
N THR A 127 1.18 -4.83 -3.40
CA THR A 127 1.14 -3.65 -2.52
C THR A 127 1.44 -2.36 -3.27
N VAL A 128 1.14 -1.22 -2.64
CA VAL A 128 1.60 0.10 -3.06
C VAL A 128 3.13 0.21 -2.99
N PHE A 129 3.78 -0.48 -2.06
CA PHE A 129 5.25 -0.45 -1.89
C PHE A 129 5.94 -1.07 -3.10
N ASP A 130 5.43 -2.21 -3.61
CA ASP A 130 5.92 -2.83 -4.85
C ASP A 130 5.92 -1.84 -6.03
N ILE A 131 4.82 -1.09 -6.18
CA ILE A 131 4.70 -0.10 -7.26
C ILE A 131 5.72 1.03 -7.04
N LEU A 132 5.76 1.58 -5.83
CA LEU A 132 6.65 2.68 -5.46
C LEU A 132 8.14 2.32 -5.61
N HIS A 133 8.54 1.08 -5.29
CA HIS A 133 9.91 0.61 -5.51
C HIS A 133 10.28 0.59 -6.99
N ARG A 134 9.36 0.26 -7.91
CA ARG A 134 9.62 0.34 -9.36
C ARG A 134 9.77 1.78 -9.83
N GLU A 135 9.08 2.71 -9.18
CA GLU A 135 9.17 4.15 -9.42
C GLU A 135 10.33 4.83 -8.66
N GLY A 136 11.22 4.03 -8.04
CA GLY A 136 12.43 4.53 -7.36
C GLY A 136 12.20 5.21 -6.01
N TYR A 137 11.03 5.02 -5.40
CA TYR A 137 10.75 5.51 -4.06
C TYR A 137 11.42 4.65 -3.00
N LEU A 138 11.83 5.30 -1.91
CA LEU A 138 12.21 4.64 -0.68
C LEU A 138 10.98 4.47 0.23
N CYS A 139 10.75 3.27 0.76
CA CYS A 139 9.66 2.96 1.67
C CYS A 139 10.19 2.88 3.11
N ILE A 140 9.73 3.80 3.97
CA ILE A 140 10.19 3.95 5.36
C ILE A 140 9.02 3.75 6.32
N GLY A 141 9.20 2.89 7.32
CA GLY A 141 8.19 2.62 8.35
C GLY A 141 8.54 3.20 9.74
N VAL A 142 7.56 3.81 10.41
CA VAL A 142 7.58 4.15 11.84
C VAL A 142 6.30 3.60 12.46
N MET A 143 6.38 2.44 13.11
CA MET A 143 5.22 1.61 13.41
C MET A 143 5.08 1.33 14.91
N GLU A 144 4.13 1.99 15.57
CA GLU A 144 3.75 1.62 16.93
C GLU A 144 2.87 0.37 16.99
N LYS A 145 2.10 0.13 15.91
CA LYS A 145 1.20 -1.00 15.63
C LYS A 145 1.21 -1.27 14.13
N GLY A 146 0.41 -2.23 13.67
CA GLY A 146 0.26 -2.53 12.24
C GLY A 146 1.50 -3.15 11.59
N ASP A 147 2.46 -3.59 12.39
CA ASP A 147 3.75 -4.14 12.00
C ASP A 147 3.66 -5.66 11.74
N SER A 148 2.64 -6.11 11.00
CA SER A 148 2.61 -7.51 10.54
C SER A 148 3.88 -7.81 9.74
N TRP A 149 4.35 -9.06 9.81
CA TRP A 149 5.62 -9.42 9.16
C TRP A 149 5.63 -9.04 7.67
N SER A 150 4.52 -9.24 6.96
CA SER A 150 4.44 -8.92 5.54
C SER A 150 4.45 -7.42 5.27
N ILE A 151 3.89 -6.58 6.13
CA ILE A 151 4.04 -5.11 6.02
C ILE A 151 5.48 -4.68 6.32
N CYS A 152 6.12 -5.32 7.29
CA CYS A 152 7.51 -5.04 7.63
C CYS A 152 8.42 -5.38 6.45
N ASP A 153 8.25 -6.54 5.82
CA ASP A 153 9.07 -7.02 4.71
C ASP A 153 9.02 -6.09 3.47
N GLU A 154 7.96 -5.30 3.32
CA GLU A 154 7.81 -4.32 2.23
C GLU A 154 8.57 -3.00 2.45
N GLN A 155 9.10 -2.76 3.67
CA GLN A 155 9.85 -1.54 3.98
C GLN A 155 11.35 -1.71 3.67
N ASP A 156 11.99 -0.63 3.22
CA ASP A 156 13.46 -0.60 3.06
C ASP A 156 14.20 -0.43 4.39
N VAL A 157 13.52 0.23 5.33
CA VAL A 157 13.93 0.44 6.72
C VAL A 157 12.70 0.74 7.58
N ILE A 158 12.63 0.14 8.77
CA ILE A 158 11.48 0.26 9.66
C ILE A 158 11.91 0.37 11.13
N LEU A 159 11.25 1.26 11.86
CA LEU A 159 11.20 1.26 13.32
C LEU A 159 9.88 0.64 13.76
N ARG A 160 9.91 -0.35 14.65
CA ARG A 160 8.68 -0.94 15.21
C ARG A 160 8.77 -1.23 16.70
N ASP A 161 7.63 -1.15 17.43
CA ASP A 161 7.56 -1.55 18.84
C ASP A 161 7.45 -3.06 18.99
N GLU A 162 8.57 -3.72 19.28
CA GLU A 162 8.66 -5.18 19.46
C GLU A 162 7.71 -5.69 20.57
N ASN A 163 7.46 -4.87 21.60
CA ASN A 163 6.61 -5.26 22.71
C ASN A 163 5.13 -4.97 22.47
N ASN A 164 4.81 -4.17 21.46
CA ASN A 164 3.45 -3.74 21.14
C ASN A 164 2.73 -3.18 22.40
N SER A 165 3.42 -2.36 23.20
CA SER A 165 3.01 -2.00 24.56
C SER A 165 3.41 -0.58 24.99
N ILE A 166 2.40 0.26 25.18
CA ILE A 166 2.52 1.62 25.76
C ILE A 166 3.23 1.65 27.13
N LYS A 167 3.16 0.55 27.89
CA LYS A 167 3.79 0.48 29.23
C LYS A 167 5.27 0.13 29.18
N ASN A 168 5.72 -0.49 28.09
CA ASN A 168 7.06 -1.02 27.95
C ASN A 168 7.49 -0.95 26.48
N MET A 169 7.49 0.26 25.94
CA MET A 169 7.87 0.54 24.56
C MET A 169 9.33 0.13 24.33
N LYS A 170 9.54 -0.74 23.35
CA LYS A 170 10.87 -1.16 22.90
C LYS A 170 10.91 -1.11 21.38
N ILE A 171 11.44 0.00 20.88
CA ILE A 171 11.61 0.20 19.46
C ILE A 171 12.84 -0.54 18.97
N VAL A 172 12.66 -1.30 17.89
CA VAL A 172 13.74 -1.95 17.16
C VAL A 172 13.83 -1.36 15.75
N LEU A 173 15.07 -1.23 15.25
CA LEU A 173 15.35 -0.87 13.88
C LEU A 173 15.62 -2.14 13.08
N GLU A 174 14.90 -2.31 11.98
CA GLU A 174 15.04 -3.43 11.07
C GLU A 174 15.28 -2.92 9.63
N GLN A 175 16.05 -3.71 8.88
CA GLN A 175 16.28 -3.53 7.45
C GLN A 175 15.97 -4.88 6.78
N PRO A 176 14.72 -5.08 6.33
CA PRO A 176 14.31 -6.26 5.59
C PRO A 176 15.16 -6.49 4.33
N GLU A 177 15.09 -7.70 3.77
CA GLU A 177 15.77 -8.01 2.50
C GLU A 177 15.20 -7.14 1.39
N ARG A 178 16.04 -6.25 0.83
CA ARG A 178 15.59 -5.31 -0.19
C ARG A 178 15.38 -5.98 -1.54
N SER A 179 14.36 -5.52 -2.24
CA SER A 179 14.23 -5.74 -3.68
C SER A 179 15.48 -5.24 -4.40
N ASN A 180 15.89 -5.92 -5.47
CA ASN A 180 16.96 -5.44 -6.35
C ASN A 180 16.62 -4.09 -7.04
N SER A 181 15.34 -3.69 -7.03
CA SER A 181 14.89 -2.40 -7.58
C SER A 181 14.85 -1.27 -6.55
N ALA A 182 15.05 -1.56 -5.26
CA ALA A 182 14.97 -0.55 -4.21
C ALA A 182 16.15 0.45 -4.30
N PRO A 183 15.91 1.73 -4.01
CA PRO A 183 16.98 2.73 -3.97
C PRO A 183 17.96 2.45 -2.83
N ASP A 184 19.20 2.95 -2.97
CA ASP A 184 20.18 2.93 -1.90
C ASP A 184 19.69 3.78 -0.71
N LEU A 185 19.91 3.31 0.52
CA LEU A 185 19.57 4.11 1.70
C LEU A 185 20.49 5.34 1.81
N PRO A 186 19.93 6.53 2.06
CA PRO A 186 20.71 7.71 2.39
C PRO A 186 21.70 7.51 3.54
N GLU A 187 22.93 7.97 3.35
CA GLU A 187 24.02 7.86 4.33
C GLU A 187 23.73 8.65 5.61
N GLY A 188 23.22 7.98 6.65
CA GLY A 188 22.92 8.59 7.93
C GLY A 188 21.44 8.50 8.36
N LEU A 189 20.54 8.06 7.47
CA LEU A 189 19.14 7.82 7.82
C LEU A 189 19.02 6.78 8.93
N LEU A 190 19.80 5.69 8.83
CA LEU A 190 19.86 4.67 9.88
C LEU A 190 20.24 5.25 11.23
N ARG A 191 21.21 6.19 11.29
CA ARG A 191 21.60 6.83 12.54
C ARG A 191 20.46 7.68 13.12
N VAL A 192 19.74 8.44 12.28
CA VAL A 192 18.57 9.20 12.73
C VAL A 192 17.54 8.27 13.37
N MET A 193 17.26 7.13 12.72
CA MET A 193 16.29 6.15 13.19
C MET A 193 16.77 5.41 14.45
N GLU A 194 18.05 5.04 14.53
CA GLU A 194 18.67 4.45 15.74
C GLU A 194 18.55 5.40 16.94
N GLU A 195 18.91 6.68 16.75
CA GLU A 195 18.82 7.68 17.79
C GLU A 195 17.36 7.93 18.25
N ALA A 196 16.39 7.85 17.33
CA ALA A 196 14.98 7.94 17.65
C ALA A 196 14.49 6.70 18.43
N ALA A 197 14.95 5.50 18.07
CA ALA A 197 14.67 4.27 18.80
C ALA A 197 15.20 4.32 20.24
N ASP A 198 16.43 4.81 20.43
CA ASP A 198 17.07 4.95 21.74
C ASP A 198 16.32 5.92 22.66
N ARG A 199 15.71 6.98 22.10
CA ARG A 199 14.91 7.95 22.86
C ARG A 199 13.50 7.46 23.20
N ALA A 200 12.98 6.46 22.50
CA ALA A 200 11.59 6.04 22.58
C ALA A 200 11.11 5.72 24.03
N PRO A 201 11.85 4.97 24.87
CA PRO A 201 11.41 4.70 26.24
C PRO A 201 11.23 5.97 27.08
N GLY A 202 11.93 7.06 26.74
CA GLY A 202 11.83 8.37 27.39
C GLY A 202 10.47 9.04 27.24
N TYR A 203 9.71 8.70 26.19
CA TYR A 203 8.40 9.31 25.93
C TYR A 203 7.30 8.77 26.87
N ILE A 204 7.46 7.56 27.40
CA ILE A 204 6.42 6.90 28.21
C ILE A 204 6.74 6.86 29.73
N VAL A 205 7.74 7.62 30.18
CA VAL A 205 8.20 7.61 31.59
C VAL A 205 7.23 8.27 32.57
N SER A 206 6.29 9.08 32.09
CA SER A 206 5.34 9.77 32.96
C SER A 206 4.50 8.77 33.75
N LYS A 207 4.21 9.12 35.00
CA LYS A 207 3.27 8.36 35.84
C LYS A 207 1.82 8.71 35.52
N GLU A 208 1.60 9.91 34.98
CA GLU A 208 0.28 10.36 34.54
C GLU A 208 -0.14 9.60 33.29
N THR A 209 -1.34 9.00 33.32
CA THR A 209 -1.82 8.13 32.23
C THR A 209 -1.97 8.91 30.92
N ARG A 210 -2.52 10.13 30.96
CA ARG A 210 -2.69 10.98 29.78
C ARG A 210 -1.34 11.23 29.09
N ASP A 211 -0.36 11.73 29.84
CA ASP A 211 0.99 12.03 29.33
C ASP A 211 1.68 10.81 28.73
N LYS A 212 1.48 9.63 29.32
CA LYS A 212 2.09 8.39 28.82
C LYS A 212 1.53 7.97 27.47
N TYR A 213 0.22 8.01 27.31
CA TYR A 213 -0.45 7.65 26.04
C TYR A 213 -0.15 8.70 24.97
N SER A 214 -0.21 9.98 25.32
CA SER A 214 0.21 11.07 24.45
C SER A 214 1.68 10.94 24.04
N GLY A 215 2.56 10.61 24.99
CA GLY A 215 3.98 10.40 24.74
C GLY A 215 4.25 9.28 23.75
N TYR A 216 3.50 8.17 23.83
CA TYR A 216 3.60 7.06 22.89
C TYR A 216 3.38 7.56 21.45
N ASN A 217 2.21 8.13 21.13
CA ASN A 217 1.94 8.72 19.80
C ASN A 217 2.94 9.82 19.42
N ARG A 218 3.34 10.68 20.38
CA ARG A 218 4.27 11.79 20.13
C ARG A 218 5.62 11.27 19.63
N TRP A 219 6.09 10.11 20.10
CA TRP A 219 7.31 9.51 19.58
C TRP A 219 7.21 9.24 18.08
N GLY A 220 6.10 8.65 17.61
CA GLY A 220 5.89 8.40 16.17
C GLY A 220 5.90 9.69 15.35
N ILE A 221 5.20 10.73 15.84
CA ILE A 221 5.12 12.04 15.18
C ILE A 221 6.49 12.76 15.15
N ASP A 222 7.20 12.81 16.27
CA ASP A 222 8.52 13.46 16.35
C ASP A 222 9.55 12.73 15.48
N THR A 223 9.53 11.40 15.48
CA THR A 223 10.40 10.57 14.62
C THR A 223 10.13 10.84 13.15
N ALA A 224 8.85 10.90 12.74
CA ALA A 224 8.49 11.25 11.37
C ALA A 224 8.99 12.64 10.97
N CYS A 225 8.85 13.63 11.87
CA CYS A 225 9.37 14.98 11.64
C CYS A 225 10.90 14.98 11.44
N GLU A 226 11.65 14.24 12.27
CA GLU A 226 13.11 14.13 12.17
C GLU A 226 13.55 13.46 10.86
N ILE A 227 12.84 12.43 10.41
CA ILE A 227 13.10 11.77 9.11
C ILE A 227 12.86 12.77 7.97
N ILE A 228 11.74 13.49 7.96
CA ILE A 228 11.45 14.49 6.92
C ILE A 228 12.51 15.59 6.88
N GLU A 229 12.88 16.13 8.06
CA GLU A 229 13.92 17.14 8.18
C GLU A 229 15.25 16.61 7.63
N TYR A 230 15.64 15.39 8.00
CA TYR A 230 16.84 14.75 7.49
C TYR A 230 16.82 14.56 5.98
N MET A 231 15.74 13.98 5.43
CA MET A 231 15.59 13.70 3.99
C MET A 231 15.64 15.00 3.18
N SER A 232 14.94 16.04 3.63
CA SER A 232 14.90 17.34 2.93
C SER A 232 16.28 18.02 2.81
N ILE A 233 17.20 17.74 3.73
CA ILE A 233 18.54 18.36 3.75
C ILE A 233 19.56 17.48 3.03
N ASN A 234 19.51 16.17 3.26
CA ASN A 234 20.58 15.25 2.87
C ASN A 234 20.25 14.43 1.62
N SER A 235 18.98 14.35 1.24
CA SER A 235 18.52 13.60 0.06
C SER A 235 17.29 14.25 -0.59
N PRO A 236 17.35 15.55 -0.97
CA PRO A 236 16.18 16.31 -1.42
C PRO A 236 15.53 15.78 -2.70
N GLU A 237 16.26 15.04 -3.53
CA GLU A 237 15.76 14.43 -4.78
C GLU A 237 15.27 12.99 -4.60
N GLN A 238 15.50 12.38 -3.43
CA GLN A 238 15.09 11.02 -3.16
C GLN A 238 13.60 11.01 -2.84
N LYS A 239 12.79 10.40 -3.71
CA LYS A 239 11.37 10.20 -3.45
C LYS A 239 11.17 9.17 -2.34
N TYR A 240 10.16 9.35 -1.49
CA TYR A 240 9.89 8.38 -0.43
C TYR A 240 8.43 8.35 0.02
N LEU A 241 8.01 7.18 0.49
CA LEU A 241 6.81 6.98 1.28
C LEU A 241 7.23 6.77 2.74
N LEU A 242 6.75 7.63 3.62
CA LEU A 242 6.90 7.48 5.07
C LEU A 242 5.55 7.03 5.67
N THR A 243 5.45 5.75 5.99
CA THR A 243 4.29 5.19 6.69
C THR A 243 4.52 5.34 8.19
N VAL A 244 3.61 6.05 8.86
CA VAL A 244 3.63 6.26 10.30
C VAL A 244 2.37 5.67 10.89
N ASN A 245 2.49 4.64 11.72
CA ASN A 245 1.38 4.15 12.51
C ASN A 245 1.54 4.57 13.98
N VAL A 246 0.50 5.22 14.53
CA VAL A 246 0.42 5.57 15.96
C VAL A 246 -0.76 4.85 16.63
N GLY A 247 -0.52 4.26 17.80
CA GLY A 247 -1.34 3.20 18.38
C GLY A 247 -2.04 3.52 19.70
N ALA A 248 -1.80 4.70 20.28
CA ALA A 248 -2.31 5.00 21.62
C ALA A 248 -3.83 5.18 21.66
N ILE A 249 -4.46 5.57 20.54
CA ILE A 249 -5.91 5.84 20.46
C ILE A 249 -6.72 4.56 20.61
N ASP A 250 -6.47 3.54 19.79
CA ASP A 250 -7.06 2.20 19.95
C ASP A 250 -6.87 1.66 21.38
N SER A 251 -5.62 1.68 21.86
CA SER A 251 -5.31 1.22 23.21
C SER A 251 -6.07 2.01 24.28
N SER A 252 -6.27 3.32 24.09
CA SER A 252 -7.04 4.13 25.01
C SER A 252 -8.51 3.74 25.00
N GLY A 253 -9.10 3.49 23.82
CA GLY A 253 -10.49 3.00 23.70
C GLY A 253 -10.72 1.67 24.43
N HIS A 254 -9.80 0.71 24.29
CA HIS A 254 -9.92 -0.59 24.97
C HIS A 254 -9.71 -0.52 26.49
N TYR A 255 -8.77 0.31 26.96
CA TYR A 255 -8.32 0.25 28.36
C TYR A 255 -8.79 1.40 29.24
N ARG A 256 -9.14 2.53 28.64
CA ARG A 256 -9.45 3.81 29.32
C ARG A 256 -10.82 4.38 28.94
N ASP A 257 -11.70 3.55 28.36
CA ASP A 257 -13.07 3.92 27.97
C ASP A 257 -13.17 5.10 26.98
N ASN A 258 -14.40 5.56 26.72
CA ASN A 258 -14.67 6.63 25.76
C ASN A 258 -13.99 7.95 26.13
N TYR A 259 -13.90 8.28 27.43
CA TYR A 259 -13.22 9.49 27.87
C TYR A 259 -11.73 9.42 27.55
N GLY A 260 -11.09 8.28 27.86
CA GLY A 260 -9.69 8.06 27.51
C GLY A 260 -9.44 8.09 26.00
N TYR A 261 -10.37 7.57 25.20
CA TYR A 261 -10.29 7.60 23.74
C TYR A 261 -10.26 9.04 23.21
N ILE A 262 -11.24 9.87 23.62
CA ILE A 262 -11.33 11.29 23.27
C ILE A 262 -10.09 12.06 23.74
N ASP A 263 -9.69 11.88 24.99
CA ASP A 263 -8.49 12.48 25.60
C ASP A 263 -7.22 12.21 24.78
N CYS A 264 -7.12 11.03 24.17
CA CYS A 264 -5.97 10.65 23.33
C CYS A 264 -6.04 11.27 21.93
N ILE A 265 -7.24 11.41 21.35
CA ILE A 265 -7.47 12.12 20.09
C ILE A 265 -7.04 13.60 20.23
N GLU A 266 -7.49 14.26 21.29
CA GLU A 266 -7.15 15.67 21.55
C GLU A 266 -5.65 15.88 21.78
N CYS A 267 -4.99 14.94 22.48
CA CYS A 267 -3.54 14.94 22.60
C CYS A 267 -2.87 14.85 21.22
N LEU A 268 -3.29 13.92 20.37
CA LEU A 268 -2.72 13.76 19.03
C LEU A 268 -2.91 15.01 18.18
N ASP A 269 -4.11 15.62 18.19
CA ASP A 269 -4.42 16.84 17.46
C ASP A 269 -3.38 17.95 17.72
N SER A 270 -2.94 18.09 18.96
CA SER A 270 -1.94 19.10 19.35
C SER A 270 -0.53 18.88 18.77
N GLU A 271 -0.21 17.64 18.34
CA GLU A 271 1.10 17.28 17.77
C GLU A 271 1.15 17.41 16.25
N LEU A 272 0.00 17.32 15.56
CA LEU A 272 -0.11 17.34 14.10
C LEU A 272 0.44 18.59 13.40
N PRO A 273 0.36 19.82 13.95
CA PRO A 273 0.77 21.02 13.23
C PRO A 273 2.21 21.01 12.74
N ARG A 274 3.14 20.39 13.49
CA ARG A 274 4.55 20.32 13.10
C ARG A 274 4.72 19.42 11.88
N LEU A 275 4.16 18.21 11.93
CA LEU A 275 4.23 17.24 10.85
C LEU A 275 3.61 17.78 9.57
N TYR A 276 2.39 18.32 9.67
CA TYR A 276 1.68 18.91 8.53
C TYR A 276 2.48 20.03 7.85
N LYS A 277 3.06 20.97 8.64
CA LYS A 277 3.88 22.06 8.10
C LYS A 277 5.15 21.57 7.42
N LEU A 278 5.77 20.52 7.95
CA LEU A 278 6.95 19.90 7.33
C LEU A 278 6.60 19.25 6.00
N CYS A 279 5.47 18.54 5.90
CA CYS A 279 5.02 17.97 4.63
C CYS A 279 4.86 19.07 3.56
N LYS A 280 4.12 20.14 3.89
CA LYS A 280 3.92 21.29 2.97
C LYS A 280 5.22 21.92 2.50
N LYS A 281 6.11 22.21 3.45
CA LYS A 281 7.38 22.88 3.18
C LYS A 281 8.26 22.08 2.21
N ASN A 282 8.18 20.76 2.27
CA ASN A 282 9.02 19.85 1.50
C ASN A 282 8.29 19.20 0.31
N ASN A 283 7.13 19.74 -0.10
CA ASN A 283 6.32 19.20 -1.19
C ASN A 283 6.00 17.70 -1.03
N LEU A 284 5.60 17.30 0.17
CA LEU A 284 5.12 15.93 0.45
C LEU A 284 3.61 15.95 0.60
N ALA A 285 2.95 14.93 0.05
CA ALA A 285 1.56 14.68 0.38
C ALA A 285 1.44 14.34 1.88
N PHE A 286 0.57 15.04 2.59
CA PHE A 286 0.16 14.68 3.95
C PHE A 286 -1.15 13.91 3.87
N VAL A 287 -1.16 12.70 4.41
CA VAL A 287 -2.33 11.82 4.43
C VAL A 287 -2.57 11.37 5.86
N LEU A 288 -3.76 11.62 6.40
CA LEU A 288 -4.20 11.11 7.70
C LEU A 288 -5.37 10.16 7.47
N THR A 289 -5.24 8.93 7.97
CA THR A 289 -6.30 7.93 7.94
C THR A 289 -6.27 7.01 9.16
N SER A 290 -7.11 5.97 9.15
CA SER A 290 -7.11 4.90 10.15
C SER A 290 -7.27 3.55 9.47
N ASP A 291 -6.80 2.51 10.15
CA ASP A 291 -7.03 1.12 9.77
C ASP A 291 -8.47 0.66 10.07
N HIS A 292 -9.02 1.12 11.20
CA HIS A 292 -10.42 0.95 11.59
C HIS A 292 -10.84 2.01 12.61
N GLY A 293 -12.13 2.06 12.96
CA GLY A 293 -12.65 2.91 14.03
C GLY A 293 -12.76 2.18 15.38
N MET A 294 -13.47 2.81 16.32
CA MET A 294 -13.71 2.29 17.67
C MET A 294 -15.16 2.54 18.08
N SER A 295 -15.88 1.49 18.48
CA SER A 295 -17.27 1.58 18.92
C SER A 295 -17.41 1.28 20.41
N PHE A 296 -18.42 1.87 21.05
CA PHE A 296 -18.65 1.76 22.49
C PHE A 296 -20.04 1.19 22.77
N SER A 297 -20.16 0.30 23.75
CA SER A 297 -21.48 -0.23 24.12
C SER A 297 -22.35 0.80 24.84
N LYS A 298 -21.72 1.71 25.59
CA LYS A 298 -22.28 2.84 26.35
C LYS A 298 -21.22 3.94 26.51
N ALA A 299 -21.63 5.13 26.93
CA ALA A 299 -20.73 6.27 27.13
C ALA A 299 -19.58 6.04 28.13
N ASP A 300 -19.76 5.18 29.13
CA ASP A 300 -18.77 4.85 30.16
C ASP A 300 -18.12 3.46 29.96
N SER A 301 -18.30 2.88 28.77
CA SER A 301 -17.81 1.54 28.47
C SER A 301 -16.44 1.54 27.80
N LYS A 302 -15.76 0.40 27.87
CA LYS A 302 -14.61 0.11 27.02
C LYS A 302 -15.06 -0.13 25.59
N GLY A 303 -14.22 0.34 24.66
CA GLY A 303 -14.47 0.21 23.25
C GLY A 303 -14.23 -1.21 22.71
N GLY A 304 -14.64 -1.42 21.47
CA GLY A 304 -14.21 -2.54 20.65
C GLY A 304 -14.54 -2.28 19.18
N HIS A 305 -13.93 -3.08 18.31
CA HIS A 305 -14.02 -2.89 16.85
C HIS A 305 -14.29 -4.22 16.13
N GLN A 306 -13.65 -5.33 16.51
CA GLN A 306 -13.66 -6.57 15.73
C GLN A 306 -14.87 -7.50 15.95
N SER A 307 -15.47 -7.52 17.15
CA SER A 307 -16.56 -8.48 17.43
C SER A 307 -17.83 -8.15 16.64
N GLU A 308 -18.67 -9.14 16.33
CA GLU A 308 -19.90 -8.98 15.52
C GLU A 308 -20.78 -7.78 15.91
N LYS A 309 -20.89 -7.48 17.20
CA LYS A 309 -21.70 -6.34 17.70
C LYS A 309 -21.08 -4.96 17.42
N PHE A 310 -19.79 -4.89 17.12
CA PHE A 310 -19.04 -3.65 16.90
C PHE A 310 -18.65 -3.49 15.42
N SER A 311 -18.27 -4.57 14.75
CA SER A 311 -17.62 -4.56 13.43
C SER A 311 -18.47 -4.00 12.28
N VAL A 312 -19.78 -3.89 12.49
CA VAL A 312 -20.76 -3.38 11.53
C VAL A 312 -21.27 -1.98 11.86
N THR A 313 -20.72 -1.35 12.91
CA THR A 313 -21.13 -0.01 13.32
C THR A 313 -20.41 1.06 12.51
N ASP A 314 -21.07 2.20 12.34
CA ASP A 314 -20.46 3.37 11.72
C ASP A 314 -19.21 3.81 12.50
N GLU A 315 -19.23 3.74 13.84
CA GLU A 315 -18.08 4.12 14.67
C GLU A 315 -16.86 3.21 14.44
N ALA A 316 -17.05 1.95 14.06
CA ALA A 316 -15.96 1.02 13.77
C ALA A 316 -15.53 1.03 12.29
N GLN A 317 -16.43 1.39 11.36
CA GLN A 317 -16.16 1.35 9.92
C GLN A 317 -15.80 2.71 9.32
N LEU A 318 -16.44 3.80 9.76
CA LEU A 318 -16.13 5.14 9.25
C LEU A 318 -14.81 5.62 9.83
N VAL A 319 -13.80 5.62 8.98
CA VAL A 319 -12.44 6.07 9.30
C VAL A 319 -12.15 7.38 8.57
N PRO A 320 -11.32 8.25 9.15
CA PRO A 320 -11.02 9.50 8.46
C PRO A 320 -10.14 9.25 7.23
N LEU A 321 -10.28 10.14 6.25
CA LEU A 321 -9.30 10.34 5.20
C LEU A 321 -9.21 11.84 4.93
N ILE A 322 -8.06 12.42 5.34
CA ILE A 322 -7.73 13.82 5.14
C ILE A 322 -6.43 13.86 4.33
N ILE A 323 -6.46 14.51 3.17
CA ILE A 323 -5.35 14.50 2.22
C ILE A 323 -5.02 15.94 1.84
N HIS A 324 -3.74 16.29 1.93
CA HIS A 324 -3.21 17.55 1.43
C HIS A 324 -2.01 17.30 0.51
N ALA A 325 -2.07 17.84 -0.69
CA ALA A 325 -0.96 17.99 -1.62
C ALA A 325 -1.21 19.25 -2.47
N GLN A 326 -0.21 19.71 -3.22
CA GLN A 326 -0.33 20.97 -3.97
C GLN A 326 -1.45 20.95 -5.02
N ASP A 327 -1.63 19.83 -5.72
CA ASP A 327 -2.64 19.66 -6.76
C ASP A 327 -3.94 19.00 -6.28
N VAL A 328 -4.05 18.69 -4.98
CA VAL A 328 -5.27 18.13 -4.41
C VAL A 328 -6.29 19.24 -4.18
N GLU A 329 -7.48 19.08 -4.77
CA GLU A 329 -8.59 19.99 -4.59
C GLU A 329 -9.08 19.99 -3.14
N THR A 330 -9.18 21.18 -2.54
CA THR A 330 -9.66 21.35 -1.17
C THR A 330 -11.17 21.22 -1.12
N GLY A 331 -11.70 20.46 -0.15
CA GLY A 331 -13.15 20.32 -0.01
C GLY A 331 -13.57 19.12 0.81
N ILE A 332 -14.88 18.98 0.98
CA ILE A 332 -15.50 17.82 1.62
C ILE A 332 -16.18 17.01 0.53
N LEU A 333 -15.76 15.76 0.36
CA LEU A 333 -16.43 14.80 -0.52
C LEU A 333 -17.45 14.03 0.33
N THR A 334 -18.65 13.85 -0.24
CA THR A 334 -19.81 13.29 0.49
C THR A 334 -20.26 11.95 -0.08
N GLU A 335 -19.66 11.54 -1.18
CA GLU A 335 -19.81 10.24 -1.79
C GLU A 335 -19.21 9.14 -0.89
N GLU A 336 -19.75 7.92 -1.01
CA GLU A 336 -19.30 6.76 -0.26
C GLU A 336 -18.11 6.10 -0.98
N TYR A 337 -17.04 5.90 -0.22
CA TYR A 337 -15.79 5.27 -0.66
C TYR A 337 -15.34 4.20 0.33
N GLY A 338 -14.59 3.22 -0.16
CA GLY A 338 -14.03 2.13 0.64
C GLY A 338 -12.56 2.35 0.92
N GLN A 339 -12.05 1.79 2.01
CA GLN A 339 -10.62 1.80 2.32
C GLN A 339 -9.76 1.14 1.23
N ASP A 340 -10.35 0.24 0.44
CA ASP A 340 -9.74 -0.36 -0.74
C ASP A 340 -9.50 0.65 -1.88
N ASP A 341 -10.19 1.80 -1.90
CA ASP A 341 -9.91 2.91 -2.82
C ASP A 341 -8.62 3.68 -2.45
N PHE A 342 -8.04 3.43 -1.26
CA PHE A 342 -6.87 4.16 -0.76
C PHE A 342 -5.63 4.03 -1.63
N ALA A 343 -5.15 2.81 -1.88
CA ALA A 343 -3.89 2.60 -2.60
C ALA A 343 -3.93 3.19 -4.02
N PRO A 344 -4.98 2.97 -4.85
CA PRO A 344 -5.10 3.64 -6.14
C PRO A 344 -5.14 5.17 -6.03
N THR A 345 -5.78 5.71 -4.98
CA THR A 345 -5.85 7.16 -4.74
C THR A 345 -4.50 7.74 -4.37
N LEU A 346 -3.75 7.08 -3.49
CA LEU A 346 -2.40 7.49 -3.10
C LEU A 346 -1.45 7.51 -4.30
N LEU A 347 -1.49 6.48 -5.14
CA LEU A 347 -0.69 6.42 -6.37
C LEU A 347 -1.06 7.53 -7.35
N GLY A 348 -2.36 7.80 -7.51
CA GLY A 348 -2.84 8.91 -8.34
C GLY A 348 -2.38 10.30 -7.85
N ILE A 349 -2.33 10.53 -6.53
CA ILE A 349 -1.77 11.77 -5.97
C ILE A 349 -0.26 11.90 -6.24
N LEU A 350 0.43 10.78 -6.38
CA LEU A 350 1.86 10.72 -6.70
C LEU A 350 2.13 10.66 -8.20
N ASP A 351 1.11 10.86 -9.04
CA ASP A 351 1.16 10.80 -10.50
C ASP A 351 1.67 9.45 -11.05
N ILE A 352 1.34 8.36 -10.36
CA ILE A 352 1.70 6.99 -10.75
C ILE A 352 0.42 6.29 -11.24
N PRO A 353 0.24 6.08 -12.56
CA PRO A 353 -1.00 5.49 -13.10
C PRO A 353 -1.19 4.00 -12.79
N ASP A 354 -0.13 3.34 -12.34
CA ASP A 354 -0.14 1.93 -11.98
C ASP A 354 -1.00 1.67 -10.74
N LYS A 355 -1.34 0.40 -10.52
CA LYS A 355 -2.04 -0.03 -9.31
C LYS A 355 -1.56 -1.40 -8.84
N PRO A 356 -1.76 -1.73 -7.56
CA PRO A 356 -1.46 -3.07 -7.07
C PRO A 356 -2.25 -4.13 -7.85
N ARG A 357 -1.62 -5.28 -8.09
CA ARG A 357 -2.10 -6.36 -8.95
C ARG A 357 -3.48 -6.88 -8.56
N PHE A 358 -3.78 -6.90 -7.26
CA PHE A 358 -5.02 -7.43 -6.70
C PHE A 358 -5.98 -6.33 -6.24
N ALA A 359 -5.68 -5.05 -6.53
CA ALA A 359 -6.54 -3.94 -6.15
C ALA A 359 -7.93 -4.07 -6.80
N GLU A 360 -8.97 -3.99 -5.96
CA GLU A 360 -10.38 -3.94 -6.36
C GLU A 360 -10.98 -2.55 -6.23
N GLY A 361 -10.43 -1.73 -5.32
CA GLY A 361 -10.79 -0.32 -5.20
C GLY A 361 -10.38 0.50 -6.43
N ASN A 362 -10.96 1.69 -6.52
CA ASN A 362 -10.79 2.63 -7.62
C ASN A 362 -10.14 3.92 -7.10
N GLN A 363 -9.41 4.60 -7.97
CA GLN A 363 -8.88 5.92 -7.63
C GLN A 363 -10.03 6.89 -7.39
N ILE A 364 -9.97 7.60 -6.26
CA ILE A 364 -10.78 8.77 -5.98
C ILE A 364 -10.05 9.95 -6.63
N LEU A 365 -10.67 10.56 -7.64
CA LEU A 365 -10.07 11.69 -8.33
C LEU A 365 -10.09 12.92 -7.41
N LEU A 366 -8.92 13.28 -6.88
CA LEU A 366 -8.72 14.44 -6.01
C LEU A 366 -7.93 15.56 -6.68
N THR A 367 -7.39 15.32 -7.87
CA THR A 367 -6.64 16.29 -8.68
C THR A 367 -7.49 16.76 -9.87
N ASP A 368 -7.09 17.87 -10.48
CA ASP A 368 -7.72 18.42 -11.68
C ASP A 368 -7.24 17.77 -12.99
N HIS A 369 -6.46 16.70 -12.88
CA HIS A 369 -5.83 16.00 -13.99
C HIS A 369 -5.83 14.48 -13.79
N VAL A 370 -5.55 13.76 -14.88
CA VAL A 370 -5.38 12.31 -14.91
C VAL A 370 -4.17 11.94 -15.76
N ASN A 371 -3.59 10.79 -15.48
CA ASN A 371 -2.37 10.32 -16.11
C ASN A 371 -2.62 9.03 -16.91
N LEU A 372 -1.84 8.83 -17.98
CA LEU A 372 -1.98 7.66 -18.85
C LEU A 372 -0.64 6.97 -19.05
N LYS A 373 -0.52 5.73 -18.58
CA LYS A 373 0.59 4.83 -18.89
C LYS A 373 0.25 3.96 -20.11
N VAL A 374 1.20 3.81 -21.02
CA VAL A 374 1.11 2.96 -22.20
C VAL A 374 2.24 1.95 -22.16
N GLU A 375 1.88 0.66 -22.15
CA GLU A 375 2.84 -0.45 -22.12
C GLU A 375 2.83 -1.18 -23.47
N LEU A 376 4.03 -1.41 -24.00
CA LEU A 376 4.28 -2.17 -25.23
C LEU A 376 5.06 -3.45 -24.88
N PRO A 377 4.88 -4.54 -25.65
CA PRO A 377 5.56 -5.81 -25.39
C PRO A 377 7.07 -5.77 -25.67
N GLU A 378 7.52 -4.78 -26.44
CA GLU A 378 8.93 -4.49 -26.73
C GLU A 378 9.05 -3.02 -27.14
N LYS A 379 10.28 -2.55 -27.37
CA LYS A 379 10.53 -1.15 -27.72
C LYS A 379 9.79 -0.69 -28.98
N GLY A 380 9.26 0.52 -28.91
CA GLY A 380 8.43 1.10 -29.94
C GLY A 380 8.16 2.58 -29.73
N SER A 381 6.94 2.99 -30.09
CA SER A 381 6.47 4.37 -29.97
C SER A 381 5.00 4.42 -29.61
N ALA A 382 4.63 5.46 -28.87
CA ALA A 382 3.25 5.80 -28.53
C ALA A 382 2.93 7.24 -28.96
N GLU A 383 1.83 7.43 -29.66
CA GLU A 383 1.31 8.73 -30.07
C GLU A 383 -0.05 8.97 -29.43
N LEU A 384 -0.16 10.03 -28.65
CA LEU A 384 -1.40 10.46 -28.01
C LEU A 384 -2.09 11.52 -28.88
N GLN A 385 -3.38 11.31 -29.17
CA GLN A 385 -4.21 12.23 -29.92
C GLN A 385 -5.48 12.63 -29.13
N LYS A 386 -5.92 13.88 -29.32
CA LYS A 386 -7.22 14.39 -28.87
C LYS A 386 -7.86 15.18 -30.00
N ASP A 387 -9.13 14.91 -30.27
CA ASP A 387 -9.90 15.53 -31.35
C ASP A 387 -9.22 15.45 -32.74
N GLY A 388 -8.50 14.36 -32.98
CA GLY A 388 -7.76 14.11 -34.23
C GLY A 388 -6.43 14.87 -34.36
N ASN A 389 -6.04 15.64 -33.35
CA ASN A 389 -4.75 16.32 -33.28
C ASN A 389 -3.77 15.53 -32.42
N VAL A 390 -2.52 15.43 -32.85
CA VAL A 390 -1.45 14.83 -32.06
C VAL A 390 -1.08 15.79 -30.92
N ILE A 391 -1.16 15.30 -29.69
CA ILE A 391 -0.74 16.00 -28.48
C ILE A 391 0.75 15.76 -28.26
N ALA A 392 1.16 14.48 -28.24
CA ALA A 392 2.51 14.07 -27.92
C ALA A 392 2.87 12.77 -28.64
N THR A 393 4.16 12.58 -28.89
CA THR A 393 4.72 11.36 -29.50
C THR A 393 5.99 10.99 -28.78
N LEU A 394 6.01 9.79 -28.20
CA LEU A 394 7.14 9.22 -27.49
C LEU A 394 7.66 7.98 -28.22
N LYS A 395 8.96 7.71 -28.15
CA LYS A 395 9.65 6.71 -28.99
C LYS A 395 10.83 6.06 -28.29
N ASN A 396 11.25 4.92 -28.83
CA ASN A 396 12.39 4.10 -28.45
C ASN A 396 12.27 3.45 -27.06
N ASP A 397 11.03 3.20 -26.62
CA ASP A 397 10.76 2.59 -25.33
C ASP A 397 9.61 1.60 -25.34
N ASN A 398 9.49 0.82 -24.26
CA ASN A 398 8.38 -0.12 -24.04
C ASN A 398 7.35 0.39 -23.03
N GLU A 399 7.66 1.45 -22.27
CA GLU A 399 6.72 2.08 -21.34
C GLU A 399 6.73 3.60 -21.54
N PHE A 400 5.54 4.19 -21.60
CA PHE A 400 5.35 5.62 -21.82
C PHE A 400 4.33 6.20 -20.86
N VAL A 401 4.61 7.37 -20.27
CA VAL A 401 3.66 8.06 -19.39
C VAL A 401 3.33 9.44 -19.96
N PHE A 402 2.03 9.73 -20.05
CA PHE A 402 1.49 11.04 -20.40
C PHE A 402 0.85 11.65 -19.16
N LEU A 403 1.46 12.72 -18.63
CA LEU A 403 1.03 13.38 -17.41
C LEU A 403 0.14 14.59 -17.68
N GLY A 404 -0.80 14.86 -16.77
CA GLY A 404 -1.58 16.10 -16.77
C GLY A 404 -2.71 16.15 -17.80
N LEU A 405 -3.37 15.05 -18.12
CA LEU A 405 -4.51 15.04 -19.05
C LEU A 405 -5.79 15.53 -18.38
N GLU A 406 -6.68 16.15 -19.15
CA GLU A 406 -7.96 16.63 -18.62
C GLU A 406 -8.89 15.46 -18.26
N PRO A 407 -9.45 15.41 -17.04
CA PRO A 407 -10.40 14.37 -16.64
C PRO A 407 -11.66 14.39 -17.51
N GLY A 408 -12.18 13.21 -17.82
CA GLY A 408 -13.30 13.00 -18.73
C GLY A 408 -12.96 13.19 -20.22
N SER A 409 -11.73 13.57 -20.56
CA SER A 409 -11.35 13.73 -21.97
C SER A 409 -11.25 12.38 -22.69
N THR A 410 -11.64 12.38 -23.96
CA THR A 410 -11.48 11.23 -24.84
C THR A 410 -10.21 11.38 -25.66
N CYS A 411 -9.30 10.43 -25.52
CA CYS A 411 -8.07 10.38 -26.29
C CYS A 411 -7.99 9.10 -27.12
N THR A 412 -7.12 9.15 -28.12
CA THR A 412 -6.75 8.02 -28.96
C THR A 412 -5.25 7.82 -28.82
N VAL A 413 -4.81 6.62 -28.43
CA VAL A 413 -3.40 6.23 -28.43
C VAL A 413 -3.12 5.34 -29.62
N ARG A 414 -2.09 5.67 -30.39
CA ARG A 414 -1.53 4.82 -31.42
C ARG A 414 -0.18 4.27 -30.99
N ALA A 415 0.02 2.98 -31.19
CA ALA A 415 1.26 2.30 -30.83
C ALA A 415 1.88 1.59 -32.05
N ALA A 416 3.21 1.59 -32.10
CA ALA A 416 3.97 0.85 -33.10
C ALA A 416 5.26 0.31 -32.50
N LEU A 417 5.70 -0.87 -32.94
CA LEU A 417 6.95 -1.52 -32.49
C LEU A 417 8.10 -1.18 -33.42
N ASP A 418 9.30 -0.98 -32.86
CA ASP A 418 10.51 -0.66 -33.64
C ASP A 418 10.98 -1.86 -34.49
N SER A 419 10.64 -3.08 -34.07
CA SER A 419 10.92 -4.31 -34.81
C SER A 419 10.12 -4.44 -36.11
N GLY A 420 9.06 -3.65 -36.27
CA GLY A 420 8.08 -3.78 -37.35
C GLY A 420 7.09 -4.94 -37.17
N LYS A 421 7.13 -5.68 -36.06
CA LYS A 421 6.06 -6.62 -35.70
C LYS A 421 4.74 -5.87 -35.49
N SER A 422 3.61 -6.54 -35.78
CA SER A 422 2.28 -5.96 -35.63
C SER A 422 1.67 -6.21 -34.25
N LEU A 423 1.11 -5.17 -33.64
CA LEU A 423 0.27 -5.26 -32.45
C LEU A 423 -1.14 -5.80 -32.79
N GLU A 424 -1.84 -6.39 -31.83
CA GLU A 424 -3.25 -6.86 -31.98
C GLU A 424 -4.17 -5.70 -32.35
N GLU A 425 -4.07 -4.60 -31.61
CA GLU A 425 -4.72 -3.32 -31.86
C GLU A 425 -3.61 -2.28 -32.00
N GLN A 426 -3.56 -1.52 -33.09
CA GLN A 426 -2.57 -0.45 -33.26
C GLN A 426 -3.06 0.89 -32.72
N GLU A 427 -4.35 0.98 -32.41
CA GLU A 427 -5.03 2.19 -31.97
C GLU A 427 -6.06 1.83 -30.90
N LYS A 428 -6.03 2.53 -29.76
CA LYS A 428 -7.01 2.40 -28.69
C LYS A 428 -7.61 3.76 -28.38
N LYS A 429 -8.94 3.83 -28.32
CA LYS A 429 -9.68 5.04 -27.95
C LYS A 429 -10.25 4.83 -26.55
N LEU A 430 -10.03 5.80 -25.65
CA LEU A 430 -10.45 5.72 -24.26
C LEU A 430 -10.91 7.07 -23.72
N THR A 431 -11.78 7.04 -22.71
CA THR A 431 -12.19 8.21 -21.93
C THR A 431 -11.55 8.11 -20.56
N LEU A 432 -10.71 9.07 -20.21
CA LEU A 432 -9.91 9.05 -18.99
C LEU A 432 -10.67 9.73 -17.85
N LYS A 433 -11.37 8.98 -17.00
CA LYS A 433 -12.03 9.53 -15.81
C LYS A 433 -11.10 9.60 -14.59
N THR A 434 -10.14 8.70 -14.56
CA THR A 434 -9.08 8.52 -13.56
C THR A 434 -7.81 8.16 -14.33
N ASP A 435 -6.72 7.94 -13.62
CA ASP A 435 -5.51 7.42 -14.21
C ASP A 435 -5.77 6.04 -14.83
N ALA A 436 -5.01 5.74 -15.87
CA ALA A 436 -5.19 4.52 -16.63
C ALA A 436 -3.86 3.95 -17.13
N VAL A 437 -3.82 2.62 -17.21
CA VAL A 437 -2.77 1.87 -17.90
C VAL A 437 -3.40 1.17 -19.10
N ILE A 438 -2.81 1.34 -20.28
CA ILE A 438 -3.17 0.58 -21.47
C ILE A 438 -2.02 -0.30 -21.92
N GLU A 439 -2.29 -1.60 -22.02
CA GLU A 439 -1.33 -2.59 -22.49
C GLU A 439 -1.60 -2.91 -23.96
N PHE A 440 -0.58 -2.82 -24.81
CA PHE A 440 -0.60 -3.34 -26.17
C PHE A 440 0.05 -4.72 -26.20
N THR A 441 -0.46 -5.62 -27.03
CA THR A 441 0.06 -6.99 -27.17
C THR A 441 0.45 -7.29 -28.61
N GLU A 442 1.45 -8.16 -28.81
CA GLU A 442 1.79 -8.66 -30.15
C GLU A 442 0.67 -9.56 -30.70
N ARG A 443 0.41 -9.47 -32.01
CA ARG A 443 -0.61 -10.27 -32.67
C ARG A 443 -0.36 -11.77 -32.52
N GLY A 444 -1.26 -12.48 -31.82
CA GLY A 444 -1.21 -13.95 -31.64
C GLY A 444 -0.74 -14.40 -30.26
N LEU A 445 -0.35 -13.47 -29.39
CA LEU A 445 -0.18 -13.69 -27.94
C LEU A 445 -1.49 -13.34 -27.23
N LYS A 446 -2.36 -14.34 -27.02
CA LYS A 446 -3.54 -14.13 -26.16
C LYS A 446 -3.09 -14.01 -24.71
N SER A 447 -3.29 -12.85 -24.11
CA SER A 447 -3.29 -12.68 -22.65
C SER A 447 -4.61 -13.19 -22.07
N ASP A 448 -4.54 -14.12 -21.12
CA ASP A 448 -5.70 -14.48 -20.28
C ASP A 448 -6.01 -13.31 -19.32
N LYS A 449 -6.86 -12.35 -19.72
CA LYS A 449 -7.52 -11.44 -18.76
C LYS A 449 -9.03 -11.38 -19.00
N LYS A 450 -9.75 -11.56 -17.87
CA LYS A 450 -11.20 -11.49 -17.70
C LYS A 450 -11.71 -10.11 -18.13
N GLY A 451 -12.77 -10.11 -18.92
CA GLY A 451 -13.36 -8.91 -19.49
C GLY A 451 -13.93 -7.96 -18.45
N VAL A 452 -13.49 -6.71 -18.54
CA VAL A 452 -14.32 -5.54 -18.25
C VAL A 452 -15.49 -5.62 -19.24
N ARG A 453 -16.70 -5.79 -18.72
CA ARG A 453 -17.92 -5.72 -19.52
C ARG A 453 -18.53 -4.35 -19.29
N ASP A 454 -18.40 -3.50 -20.29
CA ASP A 454 -19.23 -2.31 -20.46
C ASP A 454 -20.71 -2.71 -20.32
N ARG A 455 -21.43 -2.08 -19.41
CA ARG A 455 -22.88 -2.10 -19.39
C ARG A 455 -23.38 -0.69 -19.65
N GLU A 456 -23.66 -0.47 -20.92
CA GLU A 456 -24.61 0.53 -21.38
C GLU A 456 -25.94 0.36 -20.63
N SER A 457 -26.41 1.51 -20.14
CA SER A 457 -27.67 1.70 -19.46
C SER A 457 -28.84 1.57 -20.43
N ASP A 458 -29.80 0.69 -20.12
CA ASP A 458 -31.17 0.83 -20.59
C ASP A 458 -32.13 0.65 -19.41
N ALA A 459 -32.86 1.73 -19.13
CA ALA A 459 -33.87 1.83 -18.10
C ALA A 459 -35.21 1.27 -18.60
N ASN A 460 -35.77 0.33 -17.82
CA ASN A 460 -37.17 0.23 -17.41
C ASN A 460 -37.56 -1.24 -17.19
N THR A 461 -37.93 -1.63 -15.97
CA THR A 461 -39.32 -1.93 -15.57
C THR A 461 -39.31 -2.62 -14.20
N ILE A 462 -40.05 -2.02 -13.26
CA ILE A 462 -40.32 -2.47 -11.90
C ILE A 462 -41.13 -3.78 -11.90
N LYS A 463 -40.78 -4.75 -11.03
CA LYS A 463 -41.75 -5.44 -10.15
C LYS A 463 -41.09 -6.36 -9.10
N ASP A 464 -41.61 -6.20 -7.88
CA ASP A 464 -41.33 -6.92 -6.64
C ASP A 464 -41.40 -8.45 -6.75
N SER A 465 -40.58 -9.15 -5.96
CA SER A 465 -41.07 -10.01 -4.86
C SER A 465 -39.94 -10.71 -4.09
N THR A 466 -40.00 -10.55 -2.78
CA THR A 466 -39.40 -11.36 -1.70
C THR A 466 -39.53 -12.88 -1.90
N SER A 467 -38.50 -13.66 -1.58
CA SER A 467 -38.56 -14.64 -0.48
C SER A 467 -37.29 -15.49 -0.29
N SER A 468 -37.07 -15.76 0.99
CA SER A 468 -36.16 -16.65 1.71
C SER A 468 -35.74 -18.00 1.12
N ALA A 469 -34.48 -18.33 1.44
CA ALA A 469 -33.95 -19.61 1.96
C ALA A 469 -34.15 -20.92 1.18
N SER A 470 -33.04 -21.63 0.90
CA SER A 470 -32.66 -22.88 1.59
C SER A 470 -31.72 -23.77 0.77
N PHE A 471 -30.77 -24.36 1.50
CA PHE A 471 -29.95 -25.50 1.08
C PHE A 471 -30.79 -26.79 0.96
N ALA A 472 -30.70 -27.52 -0.15
CA ALA A 472 -30.81 -28.99 -0.21
C ALA A 472 -30.47 -29.60 -1.59
N LYS A 473 -29.26 -30.17 -1.67
CA LYS A 473 -28.91 -31.52 -2.16
C LYS A 473 -29.78 -32.21 -3.26
N GLY A 474 -29.21 -32.31 -4.47
CA GLY A 474 -28.94 -33.58 -5.17
C GLY A 474 -29.80 -33.98 -6.38
N LYS A 475 -29.20 -34.08 -7.58
CA LYS A 475 -28.82 -35.35 -8.25
C LYS A 475 -28.32 -35.18 -9.70
N SER A 476 -27.15 -35.77 -9.93
CA SER A 476 -26.67 -36.51 -11.12
C SER A 476 -27.10 -36.09 -12.54
N GLY A 477 -26.13 -35.57 -13.30
CA GLY A 477 -26.04 -35.68 -14.75
C GLY A 477 -24.60 -36.04 -15.12
N THR A 478 -24.43 -37.16 -15.82
CA THR A 478 -23.17 -37.75 -16.28
C THR A 478 -22.51 -36.91 -17.38
N SER A 479 -21.21 -36.63 -17.27
CA SER A 479 -20.35 -36.38 -18.43
C SER A 479 -18.98 -37.01 -18.24
N ASP A 480 -18.47 -37.51 -19.35
CA ASP A 480 -17.33 -38.39 -19.50
C ASP A 480 -15.99 -37.64 -19.51
N SER A 481 -14.94 -38.37 -19.14
CA SER A 481 -13.51 -38.14 -19.40
C SER A 481 -12.76 -36.97 -18.72
N GLY A 482 -11.78 -37.36 -17.90
CA GLY A 482 -10.68 -36.51 -17.41
C GLY A 482 -10.00 -37.16 -16.21
N LEU A 483 -9.29 -38.28 -16.41
CA LEU A 483 -8.60 -39.04 -15.34
C LEU A 483 -7.29 -38.37 -14.84
N THR A 484 -7.07 -37.11 -15.20
CA THR A 484 -5.88 -36.30 -14.90
C THR A 484 -5.84 -35.73 -13.47
N PRO A 485 -6.96 -35.29 -12.85
CA PRO A 485 -6.94 -34.75 -11.48
C PRO A 485 -6.69 -35.82 -10.42
N LEU A 486 -7.17 -37.05 -10.63
CA LEU A 486 -7.03 -38.17 -9.70
C LEU A 486 -5.57 -38.67 -9.58
N ILE A 487 -4.80 -38.60 -10.67
CA ILE A 487 -3.37 -38.89 -10.64
C ILE A 487 -2.62 -37.79 -9.86
N GLY A 488 -3.00 -36.52 -10.04
CA GLY A 488 -2.43 -35.40 -9.29
C GLY A 488 -2.59 -35.55 -7.78
N TYR A 489 -3.80 -35.87 -7.31
CA TYR A 489 -4.05 -36.12 -5.89
C TYR A 489 -3.33 -37.37 -5.36
N PHE A 490 -3.16 -38.40 -6.17
CA PHE A 490 -2.41 -39.60 -5.78
C PHE A 490 -0.91 -39.32 -5.64
N VAL A 491 -0.32 -38.50 -6.52
CA VAL A 491 1.09 -38.08 -6.45
C VAL A 491 1.34 -37.18 -5.25
N ILE A 492 0.46 -36.21 -4.97
CA ILE A 492 0.55 -35.34 -3.78
C ILE A 492 0.46 -36.18 -2.49
N GLY A 493 -0.44 -37.17 -2.45
CA GLY A 493 -0.55 -38.10 -1.32
C GLY A 493 0.72 -38.94 -1.11
N LEU A 494 1.38 -39.39 -2.18
CA LEU A 494 2.62 -40.17 -2.12
C LEU A 494 3.81 -39.32 -1.66
N VAL A 495 3.93 -38.08 -2.12
CA VAL A 495 4.98 -37.14 -1.71
C VAL A 495 4.86 -36.81 -0.22
N ASN A 496 3.64 -36.55 0.26
CA ASN A 496 3.40 -36.28 1.69
C ASN A 496 3.70 -37.50 2.57
N LEU A 497 3.41 -38.72 2.09
CA LEU A 497 3.72 -39.95 2.83
C LEU A 497 5.23 -40.20 2.93
N VAL A 498 5.98 -39.94 1.86
CA VAL A 498 7.46 -40.05 1.86
C VAL A 498 8.08 -38.98 2.77
N GLY A 499 7.56 -37.75 2.75
CA GLY A 499 7.98 -36.69 3.66
C GLY A 499 7.81 -37.05 5.14
N LEU A 500 6.67 -37.62 5.50
CA LEU A 500 6.41 -38.12 6.87
C LEU A 500 7.36 -39.23 7.30
N VAL A 501 7.73 -40.16 6.40
CA VAL A 501 8.71 -41.22 6.69
C VAL A 501 10.11 -40.64 6.91
N PHE A 502 10.51 -39.62 6.15
CA PHE A 502 11.79 -38.92 6.34
C PHE A 502 11.83 -38.16 7.67
N ILE A 503 10.76 -37.43 8.02
CA ILE A 503 10.65 -36.73 9.30
C ILE A 503 10.74 -37.72 10.46
N ALA A 504 9.99 -38.84 10.40
CA ALA A 504 10.05 -39.88 11.42
C ALA A 504 11.46 -40.51 11.56
N LYS A 505 12.20 -40.63 10.46
CA LYS A 505 13.56 -41.19 10.45
C LYS A 505 14.59 -40.21 11.01
N ILE A 506 14.41 -38.90 10.80
CA ILE A 506 15.24 -37.84 11.40
C ILE A 506 14.99 -37.76 12.91
N LEU A 507 13.72 -37.75 13.33
CA LEU A 507 13.34 -37.73 14.76
C LEU A 507 13.80 -38.97 15.53
N LYS A 508 13.86 -40.14 14.86
CA LYS A 508 14.41 -41.36 15.46
C LYS A 508 15.94 -41.34 15.56
N LYS A 509 16.61 -40.60 14.67
CA LYS A 509 18.08 -40.46 14.69
C LYS A 509 18.54 -39.50 15.79
N SER A 510 17.78 -38.45 16.09
CA SER A 510 18.07 -37.53 17.20
C SER A 510 17.92 -38.20 18.56
N GLN A 511 16.89 -39.04 18.76
CA GLN A 511 16.70 -39.77 20.03
C GLN A 511 17.81 -40.79 20.31
N ASN A 512 18.33 -41.47 19.29
CA ASN A 512 19.46 -42.40 19.48
C ASN A 512 20.79 -41.70 19.77
N THR A 513 20.92 -40.40 19.49
CA THR A 513 22.15 -39.65 19.76
C THR A 513 22.17 -39.12 21.21
N GLU A 514 21.00 -38.93 21.83
CA GLU A 514 20.89 -38.53 23.26
C GLU A 514 21.03 -39.70 24.25
N GLU A 515 20.84 -40.95 23.81
CA GLU A 515 21.05 -42.15 24.66
C GLU A 515 22.50 -42.66 24.66
N GLU A 516 23.37 -42.23 23.74
CA GLU A 516 24.82 -42.53 23.76
C GLU A 516 25.67 -41.49 24.53
N GLU A 517 25.07 -40.38 25.00
CA GLU A 517 25.72 -39.34 25.81
C GLU A 517 25.26 -39.29 27.29
N LYS A 518 24.62 -40.35 27.78
CA LYS A 518 24.41 -40.62 29.22
C LYS A 518 25.09 -41.91 29.63
#